data_AF-A0A2M8RVA7-F1
#
_entry.id   AF-A0A2M8RVA7-F1
#
_cell.length_a   1.000
_cell.length_b   1.000
_cell.length_c   1.000
_cell.angle_alpha   90.00
_cell.angle_beta   90.00
_cell.angle_gamma   90.00
#
_symmetry.space_group_name_H-M   'P 1'
#
loop_
_entity.id
_entity.type
_entity.pdbx_description
1 polymer ?
#
loop_
_entity_poly.entity_id
_entity_poly.type
_entity_poly.pdbx_seq_one_letter_code
_entity_poly.pdbx_strand_id
1 'polypeptide(L)' 'MKLEILKHLNAPGNDSSTARAEFVEWLVKQVYDFVKFERPGGEGDDGRNGMERRSLAKVRDATIDHKFNMMETSLSK' A
#
# COMPACT_ATOMS: atom_id res chain seq x y z
N MET A 1 11.11 2.25 11.36
CA MET A 1 10.57 2.20 9.98
C MET A 1 11.66 2.10 8.91
N LYS A 2 12.64 3.02 8.85
CA LYS A 2 13.72 2.94 7.84
C LYS A 2 14.48 1.60 7.84
N LEU A 3 14.81 1.08 9.03
CA LEU A 3 15.52 -0.20 9.16
C LEU A 3 14.70 -1.40 8.64
N GLU A 4 13.39 -1.44 8.91
CA GLU A 4 12.49 -2.48 8.40
C GLU A 4 12.33 -2.41 6.87
N ILE A 5 12.24 -1.20 6.32
CA ILE A 5 12.22 -0.98 4.86
C ILE A 5 13.51 -1.51 4.23
N LEU A 6 14.67 -1.14 4.77
CA LEU A 6 15.96 -1.59 4.26
C LEU A 6 16.12 -3.11 4.39
N LYS A 7 15.65 -3.71 5.48
CA LYS A 7 15.65 -5.17 5.67
C LYS A 7 14.83 -5.88 4.59
N HIS A 8 13.64 -5.37 4.27
CA HIS A 8 12.81 -5.93 3.21
C HIS A 8 13.47 -5.79 1.82
N LEU A 9 14.00 -4.62 1.51
CA LEU A 9 14.63 -4.33 0.21
C LEU A 9 15.97 -5.05 -0.01
N ASN A 10 16.70 -5.37 1.07
CA ASN A 10 17.96 -6.10 0.98
C ASN A 10 17.80 -7.61 0.82
N ALA A 11 16.57 -8.15 0.92
CA ALA A 11 16.33 -9.58 0.74
C ALA A 11 16.19 -9.88 -0.78
N PRO A 12 17.08 -10.70 -1.39
CA PRO A 12 17.06 -10.93 -2.83
C PRO A 12 15.74 -11.54 -3.36
N GLY A 13 15.02 -12.28 -2.51
CA GLY A 13 13.68 -12.80 -2.84
C GLY A 13 12.64 -11.71 -3.16
N ASN A 14 12.91 -10.47 -2.76
CA ASN A 14 12.02 -9.33 -2.96
C ASN A 14 12.42 -8.44 -4.16
N ASP A 15 13.37 -8.88 -4.99
CA ASP A 15 13.85 -8.07 -6.12
C ASP A 15 12.93 -8.06 -7.34
N SER A 16 11.90 -8.91 -7.37
CA SER A 16 10.93 -8.92 -8.46
C SER A 16 10.08 -7.65 -8.49
N SER A 17 9.63 -7.26 -9.69
CA SER A 17 8.69 -6.13 -9.85
C SER A 17 7.40 -6.33 -9.06
N THR A 18 6.91 -7.57 -9.00
CA THR A 18 5.71 -7.94 -8.24
C THR A 18 5.93 -7.78 -6.73
N ALA A 19 7.04 -8.30 -6.19
CA ALA A 19 7.36 -8.17 -4.76
C ALA A 19 7.55 -6.69 -4.35
N ARG A 20 8.18 -5.88 -5.21
CA ARG A 20 8.32 -4.44 -4.97
C ARG A 20 6.97 -3.72 -5.00
N ALA A 21 6.08 -4.08 -5.92
CA ALA A 21 4.75 -3.48 -5.99
C ALA A 21 3.88 -3.88 -4.79
N GLU A 22 3.93 -5.13 -4.36
CA GLU A 22 3.28 -5.61 -3.12
C GLU A 22 3.78 -4.86 -1.89
N PHE A 23 5.09 -4.65 -1.79
CA PHE A 23 5.66 -3.93 -0.65
C PHE A 23 5.22 -2.46 -0.60
N VAL A 24 5.15 -1.78 -1.75
CA VAL A 24 4.69 -0.39 -1.83
C VAL A 24 3.21 -0.27 -1.48
N GLU A 25 2.35 -1.16 -2.00
CA GLU A 25 0.94 -1.21 -1.62
C GLU A 25 0.78 -1.42 -0.11
N TRP A 26 1.53 -2.35 0.47
CA TRP A 26 1.51 -2.59 1.91
C TRP A 26 1.90 -1.35 2.71
N LEU A 27 2.98 -0.64 2.34
CA LEU A 27 3.40 0.60 3.02
C LEU A 27 2.31 1.67 2.98
N VAL A 28 1.69 1.90 1.82
CA VAL A 28 0.60 2.87 1.68
C VAL A 28 -0.62 2.44 2.48
N LYS A 29 -0.93 1.14 2.50
CA LYS A 29 -2.01 0.58 3.31
C LYS A 29 -1.80 0.85 4.80
N GLN A 30 -0.58 0.68 5.33
CA GLN A 30 -0.28 0.98 6.75
C GLN A 30 -0.61 2.43 7.10
N VAL A 31 -0.22 3.38 6.24
CA VAL A 31 -0.52 4.80 6.44
C VAL A 31 -2.02 5.06 6.32
N TYR A 32 -2.68 4.49 5.32
CA TYR A 32 -4.12 4.63 5.10
C TYR A 32 -4.93 4.12 6.30
N ASP A 33 -4.64 2.90 6.77
CA ASP A 33 -5.33 2.28 7.90
C ASP A 33 -5.13 3.11 9.16
N PHE A 34 -3.91 3.57 9.44
CA PHE A 34 -3.64 4.41 10.60
C PHE A 34 -4.45 5.72 10.55
N VAL A 35 -4.57 6.38 9.40
CA VAL A 35 -5.41 7.58 9.28
C VAL A 35 -6.89 7.24 9.43
N LYS A 36 -7.35 6.10 8.91
CA LYS A 36 -8.74 5.65 9.01
C LYS A 36 -9.17 5.31 10.43
N PHE A 37 -8.32 4.63 11.19
CA PHE A 37 -8.68 4.01 12.46
C PHE A 37 -8.15 4.75 13.69
N GLU A 38 -6.99 5.42 13.57
CA GLU A 38 -6.28 5.98 14.73
C GLU A 38 -6.30 7.52 14.80
N ARG A 39 -6.76 8.21 13.74
CA ARG A 39 -6.78 9.69 13.71
C ARG A 39 -8.16 10.27 14.03
N PRO A 40 -8.23 11.41 14.75
CA PRO A 40 -9.47 12.17 14.89
C PRO A 40 -10.03 12.54 13.50
N GLY A 41 -11.27 12.11 13.22
CA GLY A 41 -11.91 12.32 11.91
C GLY A 41 -11.62 11.26 10.85
N GLY A 42 -10.88 10.20 11.21
CA GLY A 42 -10.96 8.90 10.54
C GLY A 42 -12.26 8.23 10.98
N GLU A 43 -13.11 7.87 10.02
CA GLU A 43 -14.46 7.38 10.31
C GLU A 43 -14.46 5.88 10.73
N GLY A 44 -13.29 5.23 10.78
CA GLY A 44 -13.16 3.88 11.32
C GLY A 44 -14.00 2.84 10.55
N ASP A 45 -14.61 1.90 11.28
CA ASP A 45 -15.45 0.81 10.73
C ASP A 45 -16.89 1.24 10.41
N ASP A 46 -17.26 2.50 10.62
CA ASP A 46 -18.63 2.97 10.42
C ASP A 46 -19.08 2.99 8.94
N GLY A 47 -18.15 2.66 8.03
CA GLY A 47 -18.36 2.54 6.59
C GLY A 47 -18.41 3.88 5.85
N ARG A 48 -18.20 5.00 6.54
CA ARG A 48 -18.25 6.33 5.95
C ARG A 48 -16.86 6.79 5.46
N ASN A 49 -16.86 7.80 4.60
CA ASN A 49 -15.66 8.32 3.94
C ASN A 49 -15.03 9.45 4.76
N GLY A 50 -14.05 9.10 5.59
CA GLY A 50 -13.31 10.05 6.40
C GLY A 50 -12.22 10.82 5.64
N MET A 51 -11.33 11.46 6.39
CA MET A 51 -10.23 12.25 5.83
C MET A 51 -9.28 11.40 4.96
N GLU A 52 -9.13 10.11 5.26
CA GLU A 52 -8.37 9.13 4.49
C GLU A 52 -8.92 8.96 3.06
N ARG A 53 -10.25 8.96 2.89
CA ARG A 53 -10.90 8.79 1.58
C ARG A 53 -10.78 10.02 0.70
N ARG A 54 -10.73 11.21 1.32
CA ARG A 54 -10.56 12.49 0.62
C ARG A 54 -9.12 12.77 0.19
N SER A 55 -8.14 12.16 0.87
CA SER A 55 -6.71 12.43 0.66
C SER A 55 -5.95 11.22 0.13
N LEU A 56 -5.90 10.13 0.89
CA LEU A 56 -5.03 8.97 0.68
C LEU A 56 -5.64 7.87 -0.18
N ALA A 57 -6.97 7.82 -0.35
CA ALA A 57 -7.61 6.78 -1.16
C ALA A 57 -7.05 6.72 -2.59
N LYS A 58 -6.85 7.86 -3.26
CA LYS A 58 -6.28 7.89 -4.61
C LYS A 58 -4.87 7.30 -4.67
N VAL A 59 -4.06 7.51 -3.63
CA VAL A 59 -2.71 6.94 -3.56
C VAL A 59 -2.78 5.45 -3.33
N ARG A 60 -3.65 5.00 -2.42
CA ARG A 60 -3.89 3.58 -2.16
C ARG A 60 -4.39 2.86 -3.42
N ASP A 61 -5.40 3.40 -4.08
CA ASP A 61 -5.97 2.86 -5.31
C ASP A 61 -4.88 2.75 -6.40
N ALA A 62 -4.06 3.80 -6.59
CA ALA A 62 -2.96 3.76 -7.53
C ALA A 62 -1.91 2.68 -7.22
N THR A 63 -1.63 2.41 -5.93
CA THR A 63 -0.72 1.31 -5.57
C THR A 63 -1.32 -0.08 -5.81
N ILE A 64 -2.64 -0.22 -5.62
CA ILE A 64 -3.37 -1.46 -5.93
C ILE A 64 -3.34 -1.72 -7.44
N ASP A 65 -3.67 -0.71 -8.25
CA ASP A 65 -3.64 -0.81 -9.71
C ASP A 65 -2.23 -1.13 -10.21
N HIS A 66 -1.21 -0.49 -9.64
CA HIS A 66 0.18 -0.78 -9.99
C HIS A 66 0.56 -2.24 -9.67
N LYS A 67 0.19 -2.75 -8.49
CA LYS A 67 0.40 -4.15 -8.11
C LYS A 67 -0.27 -5.11 -9.10
N PHE A 68 -1.53 -4.88 -9.46
CA PHE A 68 -2.24 -5.69 -10.45
C PHE A 68 -1.53 -5.69 -11.80
N ASN A 69 -1.13 -4.52 -12.31
CA ASN A 69 -0.41 -4.41 -13.57
C ASN A 69 0.92 -5.19 -13.57
N MET A 70 1.65 -5.18 -12.45
CA MET A 70 2.90 -5.94 -12.32
C MET A 70 2.65 -7.46 -12.27
N MET A 71 1.56 -7.89 -11.63
CA MET A 71 1.13 -9.28 -11.64
C MET A 71 0.78 -9.75 -13.06
N GLU A 72 -0.03 -9.00 -13.80
CA GLU A 72 -0.39 -9.34 -15.19
C GLU A 72 0.84 -9.38 -16.12
N THR A 73 1.76 -8.43 -15.96
CA THR A 73 3.02 -8.40 -16.73
C THR A 73 3.89 -9.63 -16.42
N SER A 74 3.87 -10.11 -15.17
CA SER A 74 4.63 -11.30 -14.77
C SER A 74 4.03 -12.61 -15.30
N LEU A 75 2.71 -12.64 -15.52
CA LEU A 75 1.99 -13.80 -16.09
C LEU A 75 2.09 -13.88 -17.61
N SER A 76 2.43 -12.77 -18.27
CA SER A 76 2.56 -12.68 -19.74
C SER A 76 3.97 -12.99 -20.25
N LYS A 77 4.90 -13.36 -19.36
CA LYS A 77 6.29 -13.73 -19.67
C LYS A 77 6.49 -15.24 -19.50
#